data_AF-A0A550H6S8-F1
#
_entry.id   AF-A0A550H6S8-F1
#
_cell.length_a   1.000
_cell.length_b   1.000
_cell.length_c   1.000
_cell.angle_alpha   90.00
_cell.angle_beta   90.00
_cell.angle_gamma   90.00
#
_symmetry.space_group_name_H-M   'P 1'
#
loop_
_entity.id
_entity.type
_entity.pdbx_description
1 polymer ?
#
loop_
_entity_poly.entity_id
_entity_poly.type
_entity_poly.pdbx_seq_one_letter_code
_entity_poly.pdbx_strand_id
1 'polypeptide(L)'
;RRTLAQYSIRGIGDSVKIIHEGKIIGERQMPIAMGELHPGAYYLHGGASYEALEFEYRHGVGRAVVKKLPRGHREMTQPLRYVNPKIIRVSDTRQVYGMTVHYADLQMTEIITGYVIKDIYSDKILKTKELDKALEFTYPTKGFFFTAPHPVKSVKAATPAVQSQPRAEILGNEKDVITEDELIVGGFHALEHTLIESSDMLTGGGRNAIGGVSMGASGLIFIYDGSPGGSGLSKLLFDRLEEALRRVTVILDECVCKALEGCPACTYSYQCGNNNTPLFKDGALEAAHLILKGEKVVTDSSPELTEEPLI
;
A
#
# COMPACT_ATOMS: atom_id res chain seq x y z
N ARG A 1 -24.05 -26.28 -8.48
CA ARG A 1 -24.03 -24.85 -8.93
C ARG A 1 -23.75 -23.84 -7.80
N ARG A 2 -23.99 -24.14 -6.51
CA ARG A 2 -23.68 -23.21 -5.40
C ARG A 2 -22.18 -22.90 -5.23
N THR A 3 -21.29 -23.87 -5.45
CA THR A 3 -19.83 -23.69 -5.28
C THR A 3 -19.23 -22.65 -6.24
N LEU A 4 -19.73 -22.57 -7.48
CA LEU A 4 -19.32 -21.55 -8.46
C LEU A 4 -19.99 -20.18 -8.23
N ALA A 5 -21.06 -20.10 -7.44
CA ALA A 5 -21.73 -18.82 -7.17
C ALA A 5 -20.93 -17.95 -6.17
N GLN A 6 -20.03 -18.57 -5.40
CA GLN A 6 -19.16 -17.91 -4.43
C GLN A 6 -17.68 -17.91 -4.86
N TYR A 7 -17.37 -18.45 -6.04
CA TYR A 7 -16.00 -18.64 -6.53
C TYR A 7 -15.86 -18.08 -7.94
N SER A 8 -14.86 -17.21 -8.14
CA SER A 8 -14.50 -16.68 -9.45
C SER A 8 -13.06 -17.07 -9.78
N ILE A 9 -12.84 -17.50 -11.03
CA ILE A 9 -11.51 -17.82 -11.55
C ILE A 9 -10.60 -16.58 -11.64
N ARG A 10 -11.20 -15.37 -11.62
CA ARG A 10 -10.49 -14.09 -11.66
C ARG A 10 -10.23 -13.49 -10.26
N GLY A 11 -10.52 -14.23 -9.20
CA GLY A 11 -10.28 -13.82 -7.82
C GLY A 11 -11.42 -14.17 -6.87
N ILE A 12 -11.13 -14.09 -5.58
CA ILE A 12 -12.09 -14.28 -4.48
C ILE A 12 -12.50 -12.88 -4.00
N GLY A 13 -13.80 -12.58 -4.00
CA GLY A 13 -14.29 -11.31 -3.48
C GLY A 13 -15.77 -11.09 -3.76
N ASP A 14 -16.38 -10.25 -2.94
CA ASP A 14 -17.76 -9.82 -3.18
C ASP A 14 -17.81 -8.74 -4.25
N SER A 15 -18.90 -8.75 -5.02
CA SER A 15 -19.17 -7.76 -6.06
C SER A 15 -20.13 -6.67 -5.56
N VAL A 16 -19.82 -5.43 -5.92
CA VAL A 16 -20.70 -4.27 -5.77
C VAL A 16 -21.34 -3.96 -7.13
N LYS A 17 -22.68 -3.96 -7.17
CA LYS A 17 -23.45 -3.60 -8.37
C LYS A 17 -23.53 -2.10 -8.52
N ILE A 18 -23.24 -1.59 -9.70
CA ILE A 18 -23.26 -0.16 -10.03
C ILE A 18 -24.61 0.15 -10.69
N ILE A 19 -25.38 1.05 -10.09
CA ILE A 19 -26.76 1.32 -10.46
C ILE A 19 -26.92 2.78 -10.87
N HIS A 20 -27.43 2.99 -12.09
CA HIS A 20 -27.77 4.30 -12.64
C HIS A 20 -29.23 4.28 -13.09
N GLU A 21 -30.06 5.22 -12.60
CA GLU A 21 -31.49 5.32 -12.94
C GLU A 21 -32.25 3.99 -12.77
N GLY A 22 -31.94 3.25 -11.70
CA GLY A 22 -32.57 1.96 -11.39
C GLY A 22 -32.09 0.77 -12.23
N LYS A 23 -31.17 0.98 -13.18
CA LYS A 23 -30.58 -0.07 -14.01
C LYS A 23 -29.15 -0.38 -13.57
N ILE A 24 -28.80 -1.67 -13.57
CA ILE A 24 -27.42 -2.10 -13.36
C ILE A 24 -26.64 -1.79 -14.63
N ILE A 25 -25.58 -0.97 -14.50
CA ILE A 25 -24.69 -0.62 -15.61
C ILE A 25 -23.38 -1.42 -15.57
N GLY A 26 -23.00 -1.95 -14.41
CA GLY A 26 -21.79 -2.75 -14.26
C GLY A 26 -21.62 -3.27 -12.83
N GLU A 27 -20.48 -3.89 -12.58
CA GLU A 27 -20.09 -4.41 -11.27
C GLU A 27 -18.60 -4.13 -11.00
N ARG A 28 -18.24 -3.98 -9.73
CA ARG A 28 -16.85 -3.79 -9.27
C ARG A 28 -16.59 -4.71 -8.07
N GLN A 29 -15.37 -5.23 -7.94
CA GLN A 29 -15.02 -6.19 -6.89
C GLN A 29 -14.47 -5.48 -5.65
N MET A 30 -14.77 -5.99 -4.46
CA MET A 30 -14.10 -5.58 -3.23
C MET A 30 -12.64 -6.09 -3.21
N PRO A 31 -11.70 -5.35 -2.57
CA PRO A 31 -11.90 -4.06 -1.91
C PRO A 31 -11.94 -2.84 -2.84
N ILE A 32 -11.51 -2.97 -4.11
CA ILE A 32 -11.35 -1.86 -5.06
C ILE A 32 -12.64 -1.03 -5.21
N ALA A 33 -13.80 -1.68 -5.17
CA ALA A 33 -15.10 -1.02 -5.22
C ALA A 33 -15.27 0.03 -4.13
N MET A 34 -14.73 -0.18 -2.92
CA MET A 34 -14.78 0.79 -1.83
C MET A 34 -14.02 2.08 -2.19
N GLY A 35 -12.85 1.95 -2.82
CA GLY A 35 -12.01 3.07 -3.25
C GLY A 35 -12.54 3.85 -4.45
N GLU A 36 -13.23 3.17 -5.37
CA GLU A 36 -13.69 3.79 -6.62
C GLU A 36 -15.18 4.18 -6.63
N LEU A 37 -15.95 3.69 -5.65
CA LEU A 37 -17.40 3.91 -5.57
C LEU A 37 -17.85 4.44 -4.20
N HIS A 38 -16.94 4.90 -3.34
CA HIS A 38 -17.32 5.62 -2.12
C HIS A 38 -18.20 6.84 -2.47
N PRO A 39 -19.05 7.34 -1.54
CA PRO A 39 -19.81 8.56 -1.78
C PRO A 39 -18.90 9.72 -2.17
N GLY A 40 -19.21 10.35 -3.31
CA GLY A 40 -18.43 11.42 -3.93
C GLY A 40 -17.33 10.96 -4.89
N ALA A 41 -17.09 9.66 -5.08
CA ALA A 41 -16.10 9.15 -6.03
C ALA A 41 -16.53 9.42 -7.49
N TYR A 42 -15.56 9.71 -8.35
CA TYR A 42 -15.76 9.82 -9.79
C TYR A 42 -15.33 8.53 -10.49
N TYR A 43 -16.30 7.81 -11.05
CA TYR A 43 -16.13 6.50 -11.68
C TYR A 43 -16.30 6.59 -13.20
N LEU A 44 -15.34 6.05 -13.95
CA LEU A 44 -15.39 5.99 -15.41
C LEU A 44 -15.92 4.63 -15.88
N HIS A 45 -17.04 4.63 -16.62
CA HIS A 45 -17.62 3.41 -17.15
C HIS A 45 -18.08 3.60 -18.60
N GLY A 46 -17.54 2.78 -19.52
CA GLY A 46 -17.91 2.84 -20.94
C GLY A 46 -17.66 4.21 -21.59
N GLY A 47 -16.63 4.93 -21.14
CA GLY A 47 -16.30 6.28 -21.63
C GLY A 47 -17.18 7.41 -21.07
N ALA A 48 -18.11 7.11 -20.15
CA ALA A 48 -18.89 8.10 -19.42
C ALA A 48 -18.43 8.19 -17.96
N SER A 49 -18.32 9.41 -17.44
CA SER A 49 -18.02 9.67 -16.03
C SER A 49 -19.30 9.67 -15.21
N TYR A 50 -19.22 9.12 -14.01
CA TYR A 50 -20.29 9.07 -13.05
C TYR A 50 -19.79 9.54 -11.69
N GLU A 51 -20.65 10.15 -10.89
CA GLU A 51 -20.38 10.42 -9.47
C GLU A 51 -21.16 9.39 -8.64
N ALA A 52 -20.47 8.70 -7.74
CA ALA A 52 -21.07 7.82 -6.76
C ALA A 52 -21.75 8.64 -5.67
N LEU A 53 -23.03 8.33 -5.42
CA LEU A 53 -23.87 9.03 -4.45
C LEU A 53 -24.02 8.23 -3.17
N GLU A 54 -24.24 6.92 -3.31
CA GLU A 54 -24.46 6.00 -2.21
C GLU A 54 -23.59 4.78 -2.42
N PHE A 55 -23.02 4.28 -1.33
CA PHE A 55 -22.27 3.03 -1.29
C PHE A 55 -22.76 2.20 -0.10
N GLU A 56 -23.32 1.04 -0.40
CA GLU A 56 -23.76 0.08 0.60
C GLU A 56 -23.12 -1.26 0.32
N TYR A 57 -22.50 -1.82 1.36
CA TYR A 57 -21.86 -3.11 1.28
C TYR A 57 -22.08 -3.92 2.55
N ARG A 58 -22.48 -5.17 2.36
CA ARG A 58 -22.42 -6.26 3.34
C ARG A 58 -21.95 -7.51 2.62
N HIS A 59 -21.40 -8.48 3.34
CA HIS A 59 -20.90 -9.70 2.72
C HIS A 59 -21.99 -10.35 1.83
N GLY A 60 -21.65 -10.60 0.56
CA GLY A 60 -22.52 -11.15 -0.48
C GLY A 60 -23.51 -10.16 -1.14
N VAL A 61 -23.65 -8.92 -0.66
CA VAL A 61 -24.57 -7.90 -1.19
C VAL A 61 -23.91 -6.52 -1.20
N GLY A 62 -23.56 -6.04 -2.40
CA GLY A 62 -23.06 -4.68 -2.59
C GLY A 62 -23.85 -3.90 -3.63
N ARG A 63 -24.10 -2.61 -3.35
CA ARG A 63 -24.76 -1.66 -4.26
C ARG A 63 -24.08 -0.29 -4.17
N ALA A 64 -23.80 0.29 -5.32
CA ALA A 64 -23.42 1.69 -5.46
C ALA A 64 -24.41 2.41 -6.40
N VAL A 65 -24.97 3.53 -5.96
CA VAL A 65 -25.84 4.37 -6.79
C VAL A 65 -25.01 5.48 -7.39
N VAL A 66 -25.12 5.67 -8.71
CA VAL A 66 -24.32 6.66 -9.43
C VAL A 66 -25.19 7.56 -10.30
N LYS A 67 -24.81 8.84 -10.38
CA LYS A 67 -25.37 9.80 -11.35
C LYS A 67 -24.36 10.06 -12.45
N LYS A 68 -24.86 10.22 -13.67
CA LYS A 68 -24.01 10.52 -14.83
C LYS A 68 -23.54 11.97 -14.78
N LEU A 69 -22.25 12.19 -15.02
CA LEU A 69 -21.66 13.52 -15.11
C LEU A 69 -21.69 14.05 -16.56
N PRO A 70 -21.61 15.38 -16.76
CA PRO A 70 -21.49 15.98 -18.08
C PRO A 70 -20.30 15.44 -18.88
N ARG A 71 -20.43 15.47 -20.21
CA ARG A 71 -19.30 15.11 -21.09
C ARG A 71 -18.13 16.06 -20.87
N GLY A 72 -16.91 15.52 -20.92
CA GLY A 72 -15.69 16.30 -20.73
C GLY A 72 -15.44 16.69 -19.27
N HIS A 73 -16.06 16.01 -18.30
CA HIS A 73 -15.67 16.13 -16.89
C HIS A 73 -14.17 15.84 -16.72
N ARG A 74 -13.43 16.79 -16.17
CA ARG A 74 -11.96 16.80 -16.12
C ARG A 74 -11.40 16.43 -14.75
N GLU A 75 -12.25 16.08 -13.80
CA GLU A 75 -11.81 15.75 -12.45
C GLU A 75 -11.80 14.24 -12.25
N MET A 76 -10.88 13.77 -11.41
CA MET A 76 -10.86 12.40 -10.89
C MET A 76 -10.78 12.43 -9.37
N THR A 77 -11.20 11.34 -8.75
CA THR A 77 -11.05 11.15 -7.30
C THR A 77 -9.99 10.10 -7.00
N GLN A 78 -9.22 10.33 -5.95
CA GLN A 78 -8.32 9.34 -5.36
C GLN A 78 -8.65 9.19 -3.87
N PRO A 79 -8.93 7.98 -3.38
CA PRO A 79 -9.26 7.78 -1.98
C PRO A 79 -8.04 8.01 -1.08
N LEU A 80 -8.29 8.58 0.10
CA LEU A 80 -7.35 8.58 1.22
C LEU A 80 -7.59 7.28 1.98
N ARG A 81 -6.68 6.32 1.82
CA ARG A 81 -6.84 4.96 2.33
C ARG A 81 -5.60 4.51 3.07
N TYR A 82 -5.81 3.73 4.13
CA TYR A 82 -4.73 3.01 4.80
C TYR A 82 -5.19 1.62 5.18
N VAL A 83 -4.23 0.76 5.55
CA VAL A 83 -4.50 -0.65 5.86
C VAL A 83 -3.96 -0.98 7.23
N ASN A 84 -4.84 -1.43 8.12
CA ASN A 84 -4.50 -1.89 9.45
C ASN A 84 -4.30 -3.41 9.46
N PRO A 85 -3.08 -3.91 9.70
CA PRO A 85 -2.83 -5.33 9.91
C PRO A 85 -3.20 -5.73 11.34
N LYS A 86 -3.77 -6.92 11.50
CA LYS A 86 -3.93 -7.59 12.78
C LYS A 86 -3.38 -9.00 12.71
N ILE A 87 -2.45 -9.32 13.59
CA ILE A 87 -1.89 -10.66 13.72
C ILE A 87 -2.90 -11.55 14.45
N ILE A 88 -3.35 -12.62 13.80
CA ILE A 88 -4.28 -13.58 14.40
C ILE A 88 -3.49 -14.72 15.04
N ARG A 89 -2.51 -15.26 14.33
CA ARG A 89 -1.70 -16.39 14.79
C ARG A 89 -0.40 -16.50 14.02
N VAL A 90 0.73 -16.56 14.72
CA VAL A 90 2.02 -16.93 14.11
C VAL A 90 2.06 -18.44 13.87
N SER A 91 2.47 -18.84 12.67
CA SER A 91 2.47 -20.22 12.20
C SER A 91 3.87 -20.75 11.90
N ASP A 92 4.84 -19.88 11.61
CA ASP A 92 6.23 -20.23 11.36
C ASP A 92 7.13 -19.05 11.74
N THR A 93 8.37 -19.33 12.16
CA THR A 93 9.36 -18.33 12.57
C THR A 93 10.72 -18.73 12.05
N ARG A 94 11.45 -17.80 11.45
CA ARG A 94 12.80 -18.03 10.92
C ARG A 94 13.76 -16.91 11.30
N GLN A 95 15.04 -17.23 11.24
CA GLN A 95 16.13 -16.26 11.34
C GLN A 95 16.66 -15.96 9.94
N VAL A 96 16.65 -14.68 9.55
CA VAL A 96 17.07 -14.22 8.23
C VAL A 96 18.06 -13.08 8.42
N TYR A 97 19.35 -13.33 8.13
CA TYR A 97 20.46 -12.39 8.33
C TYR A 97 20.41 -11.61 9.68
N GLY A 98 20.09 -12.28 10.78
CA GLY A 98 20.01 -11.64 12.11
C GLY A 98 18.66 -11.05 12.48
N MET A 99 17.69 -11.01 11.56
CA MET A 99 16.30 -10.67 11.86
C MET A 99 15.49 -11.90 12.24
N THR A 100 14.61 -11.75 13.23
CA THR A 100 13.49 -12.69 13.45
C THR A 100 12.34 -12.34 12.50
N VAL A 101 11.89 -13.30 11.70
CA VAL A 101 10.79 -13.13 10.74
C VAL A 101 9.69 -14.13 11.04
N HIS A 102 8.45 -13.66 11.14
CA HIS A 102 7.28 -14.48 11.48
C HIS A 102 6.32 -14.57 10.30
N TYR A 103 5.88 -15.79 9.96
CA TYR A 103 4.79 -16.02 9.01
C TYR A 103 3.49 -16.30 9.78
N ALA A 104 2.41 -15.59 9.44
CA ALA A 104 1.21 -15.52 10.26
C ALA A 104 -0.09 -15.52 9.44
N ASP A 105 -1.15 -15.95 10.12
CA ASP A 105 -2.53 -15.65 9.75
C ASP A 105 -2.79 -14.18 10.11
N LEU A 106 -3.19 -13.39 9.11
CA LEU A 106 -3.42 -11.95 9.25
C LEU A 106 -4.90 -11.62 8.99
N GLN A 107 -5.38 -10.57 9.63
CA GLN A 107 -6.63 -9.92 9.31
C GLN A 107 -6.30 -8.49 8.89
N MET A 108 -6.55 -8.16 7.62
CA MET A 108 -6.29 -6.83 7.06
C MET A 108 -7.58 -6.05 7.06
N THR A 109 -7.56 -4.84 7.60
CA THR A 109 -8.69 -3.89 7.53
C THR A 109 -8.26 -2.69 6.71
N GLU A 110 -8.84 -2.56 5.53
CA GLU A 110 -8.70 -1.36 4.70
C GLU A 110 -9.70 -0.31 5.14
N ILE A 111 -9.24 0.93 5.30
CA ILE A 111 -10.04 2.04 5.80
C ILE A 111 -9.91 3.20 4.81
N ILE A 112 -11.04 3.74 4.36
CA ILE A 112 -11.11 4.97 3.57
C ILE A 112 -11.77 6.06 4.40
N THR A 113 -11.00 7.10 4.71
CA THR A 113 -11.45 8.23 5.55
C THR A 113 -11.88 9.44 4.73
N GLY A 114 -11.42 9.54 3.49
CA GLY A 114 -11.63 10.69 2.64
C GLY A 114 -11.18 10.43 1.21
N TYR A 115 -11.09 11.48 0.42
CA TYR A 115 -10.59 11.46 -0.93
C TYR A 115 -10.10 12.85 -1.37
N VAL A 116 -9.17 12.86 -2.32
CA VAL A 116 -8.77 14.06 -3.04
C VAL A 116 -9.43 14.10 -4.41
N ILE A 117 -9.80 15.29 -4.85
CA ILE A 117 -10.24 15.58 -6.20
C ILE A 117 -9.06 16.19 -6.94
N LYS A 118 -8.70 15.62 -8.08
CA LYS A 118 -7.58 16.06 -8.93
C LYS A 118 -8.06 16.41 -10.34
N ASP A 119 -7.39 17.34 -11.01
CA ASP A 119 -7.56 17.51 -12.46
C ASP A 119 -6.83 16.37 -13.20
N ILE A 120 -7.51 15.75 -14.16
CA ILE A 120 -7.05 14.55 -14.87
C ILE A 120 -5.73 14.79 -15.63
N TYR A 121 -5.51 16.00 -16.13
CA TYR A 121 -4.37 16.30 -17.02
C TYR A 121 -3.15 16.81 -16.28
N SER A 122 -3.37 17.65 -15.27
CA SER A 122 -2.30 18.26 -14.49
C SER A 122 -1.93 17.47 -13.23
N ASP A 123 -2.74 16.48 -12.84
CA ASP A 123 -2.67 15.75 -11.56
C ASP A 123 -2.71 16.67 -10.32
N LYS A 124 -3.07 17.95 -10.51
CA LYS A 124 -3.13 18.93 -9.44
C LYS A 124 -4.30 18.61 -8.53
N ILE A 125 -4.02 18.52 -7.23
CA ILE A 125 -5.05 18.42 -6.19
C ILE A 125 -5.86 19.72 -6.18
N LEU A 126 -7.14 19.59 -6.48
CA LEU A 126 -8.11 20.68 -6.50
C LEU A 126 -8.79 20.84 -5.14
N LYS A 127 -9.08 19.71 -4.47
CA LYS A 127 -9.79 19.69 -3.18
C LYS A 127 -9.51 18.40 -2.43
N THR A 128 -9.47 18.48 -1.11
CA THR A 128 -9.53 17.32 -0.21
C THR A 128 -10.88 17.31 0.49
N LYS A 129 -11.48 16.12 0.63
CA LYS A 129 -12.75 15.92 1.32
C LYS A 129 -12.64 14.73 2.25
N GLU A 130 -13.14 14.89 3.46
CA GLU A 130 -13.39 13.78 4.38
C GLU A 130 -14.74 13.15 4.08
N LEU A 131 -14.89 11.85 4.37
CA LEU A 131 -16.17 11.17 4.35
C LEU A 131 -16.88 11.39 5.68
N ASP A 132 -18.21 11.57 5.66
CA ASP A 132 -19.02 11.68 6.87
C ASP A 132 -18.87 10.45 7.78
N LYS A 133 -18.61 9.29 7.17
CA LYS A 133 -18.31 8.04 7.85
C LYS A 133 -17.23 7.31 7.06
N ALA A 134 -16.15 6.91 7.75
CA ALA A 134 -15.12 6.07 7.16
C ALA A 134 -15.72 4.74 6.67
N LEU A 135 -15.25 4.29 5.51
CA LEU A 135 -15.59 2.98 4.98
C LEU A 135 -14.51 1.98 5.35
N GLU A 136 -14.93 0.80 5.78
CA GLU A 136 -14.02 -0.25 6.23
C GLU A 136 -14.32 -1.57 5.50
N PHE A 137 -13.25 -2.26 5.10
CA PHE A 137 -13.34 -3.61 4.57
C PHE A 137 -12.27 -4.50 5.21
N THR A 138 -12.73 -5.51 5.94
CA THR A 138 -11.86 -6.46 6.63
C THR A 138 -11.88 -7.81 5.94
N TYR A 139 -10.69 -8.38 5.71
CA TYR A 139 -10.55 -9.72 5.14
C TYR A 139 -9.39 -10.49 5.78
N PRO A 140 -9.52 -11.82 5.95
CA PRO A 140 -8.41 -12.66 6.36
C PRO A 140 -7.45 -12.86 5.18
N THR A 141 -6.16 -12.95 5.47
CA THR A 141 -5.11 -13.34 4.52
C THR A 141 -3.95 -14.01 5.25
N LYS A 142 -2.87 -14.32 4.54
CA LYS A 142 -1.61 -14.76 5.13
C LYS A 142 -0.48 -13.86 4.69
N GLY A 143 0.53 -13.75 5.54
CA GLY A 143 1.70 -12.93 5.26
C GLY A 143 2.80 -13.18 6.26
N PHE A 144 3.91 -12.49 6.10
CA PHE A 144 4.97 -12.43 7.09
C PHE A 144 5.25 -11.00 7.51
N PHE A 145 5.91 -10.85 8.64
CA PHE A 145 6.34 -9.57 9.15
C PHE A 145 7.70 -9.68 9.84
N PHE A 146 8.40 -8.56 9.85
CA PHE A 146 9.71 -8.40 10.48
C PHE A 146 9.96 -6.93 10.78
N THR A 147 10.95 -6.65 11.63
CA THR A 147 11.41 -5.30 11.95
C THR A 147 12.73 -5.06 11.23
N ALA A 148 12.77 -4.05 10.37
CA ALA A 148 13.98 -3.62 9.68
C ALA A 148 14.87 -2.76 10.61
N PRO A 149 16.20 -2.85 10.50
CA PRO A 149 17.12 -1.96 11.21
C PRO A 149 16.91 -0.49 10.81
N HIS A 150 16.98 0.42 11.78
CA HIS A 150 16.82 1.85 11.52
C HIS A 150 18.00 2.42 10.70
N PRO A 151 17.72 3.22 9.65
CA PRO A 151 18.74 3.80 8.80
C PRO A 151 19.31 5.13 9.37
N VAL A 152 19.95 5.05 10.54
CA VAL A 152 20.36 6.24 11.31
C VAL A 152 21.39 7.11 10.58
N LYS A 153 22.31 6.52 9.80
CA LYS A 153 23.41 7.29 9.18
C LYS A 153 22.93 8.11 7.99
N SER A 154 22.14 7.52 7.11
CA SER A 154 21.55 8.14 5.93
C SER A 154 20.56 9.23 6.32
N VAL A 155 19.72 8.99 7.34
CA VAL A 155 18.81 10.01 7.89
C VAL A 155 19.62 11.22 8.35
N LYS A 156 20.61 11.04 9.23
CA LYS A 156 21.46 12.15 9.73
C LYS A 156 22.22 12.87 8.61
N ALA A 157 22.61 12.16 7.56
CA ALA A 157 23.29 12.75 6.41
C ALA A 157 22.34 13.61 5.55
N ALA A 158 21.08 13.21 5.43
CA ALA A 158 20.06 13.92 4.65
C ALA A 158 19.43 15.10 5.42
N THR A 159 19.31 15.00 6.76
CA THR A 159 18.64 16.00 7.63
C THR A 159 19.02 17.46 7.30
N PRO A 160 20.32 17.85 7.20
CA PRO A 160 20.68 19.25 6.95
C PRO A 160 20.21 19.78 5.58
N ALA A 161 20.22 18.92 4.56
CA ALA A 161 19.82 19.29 3.20
C ALA A 161 18.30 19.42 3.09
N VAL A 162 17.54 18.52 3.71
CA VAL A 162 16.07 18.56 3.64
C VAL A 162 15.47 19.65 4.54
N GLN A 163 16.12 19.97 5.67
CA GLN A 163 15.66 21.04 6.57
C GLN A 163 15.91 22.44 6.03
N SER A 164 16.78 22.59 5.03
CA SER A 164 17.10 23.89 4.41
C SER A 164 16.29 24.19 3.15
N GLN A 165 15.42 23.27 2.69
CA GLN A 165 14.61 23.43 1.48
C GLN A 165 13.11 23.53 1.82
N PRO A 166 12.41 24.60 1.39
CA PRO A 166 10.96 24.68 1.48
C PRO A 166 10.28 23.61 0.59
N ARG A 167 9.28 22.91 1.13
CA ARG A 167 8.53 21.79 0.50
C ARG A 167 7.71 22.17 -0.76
N ALA A 168 7.75 23.43 -1.19
CA ALA A 168 6.82 24.02 -2.16
C ALA A 168 6.96 23.52 -3.62
N GLU A 169 8.01 22.76 -3.96
CA GLU A 169 8.20 22.24 -5.33
C GLU A 169 7.83 20.75 -5.49
N ILE A 170 7.55 20.01 -4.41
CA ILE A 170 7.42 18.54 -4.48
C ILE A 170 5.99 18.03 -4.19
N LEU A 171 5.24 18.58 -3.22
CA LEU A 171 3.98 17.95 -2.76
C LEU A 171 2.82 18.89 -2.35
N GLY A 172 2.84 20.17 -2.71
CA GLY A 172 1.63 21.01 -2.72
C GLY A 172 0.93 21.34 -1.40
N ASN A 173 1.46 20.94 -0.24
CA ASN A 173 0.96 21.34 1.08
C ASN A 173 1.86 22.41 1.72
N GLU A 174 1.26 23.53 2.12
CA GLU A 174 1.92 24.80 2.51
C GLU A 174 2.57 24.80 3.91
N LYS A 175 2.70 23.66 4.58
CA LYS A 175 3.36 23.55 5.88
C LYS A 175 4.27 22.33 5.93
N ASP A 176 5.39 22.51 6.60
CA ASP A 176 6.23 21.46 7.21
C ASP A 176 7.53 21.09 6.49
N VAL A 177 8.62 21.29 7.25
CA VAL A 177 9.97 20.81 7.01
C VAL A 177 9.95 19.27 7.08
N ILE A 178 10.65 18.58 6.18
CA ILE A 178 10.81 17.11 6.25
C ILE A 178 11.52 16.76 7.57
N THR A 179 10.87 15.96 8.40
CA THR A 179 11.42 15.53 9.69
C THR A 179 12.30 14.29 9.55
N GLU A 180 13.10 13.98 10.58
CA GLU A 180 13.86 12.73 10.60
C GLU A 180 12.95 11.50 10.62
N ASP A 181 11.81 11.58 11.32
CA ASP A 181 10.80 10.51 11.32
C ASP A 181 10.23 10.29 9.92
N GLU A 182 9.93 11.35 9.16
CA GLU A 182 9.44 11.23 7.78
C GLU A 182 10.48 10.56 6.86
N LEU A 183 11.78 10.79 7.08
CA LEU A 183 12.85 10.08 6.37
C LEU A 183 12.93 8.60 6.77
N ILE A 184 12.80 8.27 8.06
CA ILE A 184 12.80 6.89 8.54
C ILE A 184 11.63 6.12 7.93
N VAL A 185 10.43 6.70 8.02
CA VAL A 185 9.20 6.20 7.41
C VAL A 185 9.40 5.99 5.91
N GLY A 186 9.94 6.98 5.20
CA GLY A 186 10.23 6.88 3.77
C GLY A 186 11.24 5.80 3.42
N GLY A 187 12.21 5.52 4.31
CA GLY A 187 13.18 4.45 4.15
C GLY A 187 12.55 3.06 4.25
N PHE A 188 11.68 2.84 5.24
CA PHE A 188 10.96 1.57 5.38
C PHE A 188 9.93 1.36 4.27
N HIS A 189 9.23 2.42 3.87
CA HIS A 189 8.30 2.38 2.74
C HIS A 189 9.00 2.04 1.41
N ALA A 190 10.15 2.65 1.14
CA ALA A 190 10.96 2.32 -0.04
C ALA A 190 11.53 0.89 0.01
N LEU A 191 11.91 0.40 1.21
CA LEU A 191 12.34 -0.98 1.40
C LEU A 191 11.20 -1.98 1.12
N GLU A 192 10.00 -1.69 1.62
CA GLU A 192 8.78 -2.48 1.37
C GLU A 192 8.49 -2.56 -0.14
N HIS A 193 8.43 -1.41 -0.82
CA HIS A 193 8.23 -1.36 -2.27
C HIS A 193 9.24 -2.23 -3.02
N THR A 194 10.53 -2.02 -2.76
CA THR A 194 11.59 -2.73 -3.47
C THR A 194 11.49 -4.23 -3.22
N LEU A 195 11.14 -4.64 -1.99
CA LEU A 195 10.97 -6.05 -1.64
C LEU A 195 9.80 -6.69 -2.38
N ILE A 196 8.66 -6.01 -2.49
CA ILE A 196 7.47 -6.51 -3.19
C ILE A 196 7.70 -6.54 -4.70
N GLU A 197 8.10 -5.42 -5.31
CA GLU A 197 8.21 -5.28 -6.76
C GLU A 197 9.31 -6.18 -7.35
N SER A 198 10.35 -6.50 -6.57
CA SER A 198 11.40 -7.42 -6.99
C SER A 198 11.09 -8.90 -6.73
N SER A 199 9.97 -9.20 -6.06
CA SER A 199 9.59 -10.56 -5.66
C SER A 199 8.94 -11.40 -6.76
N ASP A 200 8.41 -10.79 -7.83
CA ASP A 200 7.70 -11.50 -8.92
C ASP A 200 8.55 -12.64 -9.52
N MET A 201 9.86 -12.40 -9.71
CA MET A 201 10.78 -13.43 -10.21
C MET A 201 10.98 -14.60 -9.24
N LEU A 202 10.77 -14.38 -7.94
CA LEU A 202 10.94 -15.39 -6.91
C LEU A 202 9.65 -16.15 -6.63
N THR A 203 8.51 -15.50 -6.72
CA THR A 203 7.21 -16.08 -6.40
C THR A 203 6.49 -16.62 -7.63
N GLY A 204 6.85 -16.15 -8.83
CA GLY A 204 6.09 -16.38 -10.06
C GLY A 204 4.73 -15.66 -10.05
N GLY A 205 4.51 -14.78 -9.06
CA GLY A 205 3.33 -13.93 -8.95
C GLY A 205 3.39 -12.74 -9.91
N GLY A 206 2.28 -12.03 -10.00
CA GLY A 206 2.26 -10.71 -10.60
C GLY A 206 2.21 -9.62 -9.53
N ARG A 207 2.65 -8.41 -9.91
CA ARG A 207 2.71 -7.20 -9.08
C ARG A 207 1.53 -6.89 -8.14
N ASN A 208 0.31 -7.35 -8.47
CA ASN A 208 -0.89 -7.07 -7.67
C ASN A 208 -1.25 -8.20 -6.68
N ALA A 209 -0.40 -9.24 -6.60
CA ALA A 209 -0.72 -10.45 -5.85
C ALA A 209 -0.15 -10.44 -4.41
N ILE A 210 0.78 -9.52 -4.13
CA ILE A 210 1.36 -9.27 -2.81
C ILE A 210 1.16 -7.79 -2.47
N GLY A 211 0.73 -7.51 -1.24
CA GLY A 211 0.67 -6.18 -0.67
C GLY A 211 1.66 -6.04 0.48
N GLY A 212 1.87 -4.80 0.90
CA GLY A 212 2.68 -4.47 2.08
C GLY A 212 2.05 -3.39 2.93
N VAL A 213 2.56 -3.27 4.15
CA VAL A 213 2.33 -2.11 5.01
C VAL A 213 3.51 -1.93 5.98
N SER A 214 4.03 -0.71 6.02
CA SER A 214 5.05 -0.27 6.97
C SER A 214 4.38 0.52 8.09
N MET A 215 4.67 0.15 9.34
CA MET A 215 4.08 0.76 10.53
C MET A 215 4.92 1.97 10.97
N GLY A 216 4.71 3.10 10.28
CA GLY A 216 5.39 4.36 10.56
C GLY A 216 6.92 4.24 10.62
N ALA A 217 7.53 4.88 11.61
CA ALA A 217 8.95 4.89 11.92
C ALA A 217 9.40 3.67 12.74
N SER A 218 8.50 2.76 13.16
CA SER A 218 8.85 1.61 14.02
C SER A 218 9.75 0.56 13.35
N GLY A 219 9.85 0.57 12.03
CA GLY A 219 10.56 -0.44 11.24
C GLY A 219 9.82 -1.76 11.05
N LEU A 220 8.63 -1.92 11.66
CA LEU A 220 7.80 -3.11 11.47
C LEU A 220 7.13 -3.07 10.09
N ILE A 221 7.45 -4.06 9.26
CA ILE A 221 6.95 -4.20 7.88
C ILE A 221 6.19 -5.51 7.78
N PHE A 222 4.97 -5.45 7.23
CA PHE A 222 4.16 -6.60 6.87
C PHE A 222 4.16 -6.79 5.36
N ILE A 223 4.29 -8.03 4.91
CA ILE A 223 4.16 -8.43 3.50
C ILE A 223 3.14 -9.56 3.45
N TYR A 224 2.07 -9.40 2.68
CA TYR A 224 0.92 -10.30 2.72
C TYR A 224 0.35 -10.58 1.34
N ASP A 225 -0.38 -11.69 1.22
CA ASP A 225 -1.09 -12.00 -0.02
C ASP A 225 -2.23 -10.99 -0.25
N GLY A 226 -2.26 -10.35 -1.41
CA GLY A 226 -3.29 -9.37 -1.80
C GLY A 226 -4.67 -9.98 -2.07
N SER A 227 -4.86 -11.27 -1.80
CA SER A 227 -6.12 -11.99 -2.00
C SER A 227 -6.72 -12.47 -0.68
N PRO A 228 -8.05 -12.34 -0.48
CA PRO A 228 -8.72 -12.92 0.68
C PRO A 228 -8.46 -14.42 0.81
N GLY A 229 -8.10 -14.86 2.01
CA GLY A 229 -7.75 -16.24 2.34
C GLY A 229 -6.27 -16.61 2.15
N GLY A 230 -5.53 -15.82 1.39
CA GLY A 230 -4.13 -16.06 1.05
C GLY A 230 -3.93 -16.90 -0.21
N SER A 231 -2.98 -16.49 -1.04
CA SER A 231 -2.60 -17.17 -2.29
C SER A 231 -1.40 -18.10 -2.12
N GLY A 232 -0.63 -17.91 -1.05
CA GLY A 232 0.62 -18.63 -0.80
C GLY A 232 1.86 -17.97 -1.41
N LEU A 233 1.73 -16.87 -2.16
CA LEU A 233 2.88 -16.15 -2.70
C LEU A 233 3.72 -15.50 -1.59
N SER A 234 3.06 -14.97 -0.57
CA SER A 234 3.72 -14.46 0.65
C SER A 234 4.54 -15.55 1.35
N LYS A 235 4.09 -16.82 1.36
CA LYS A 235 4.85 -17.95 1.89
C LYS A 235 6.07 -18.26 1.04
N LEU A 236 5.94 -18.26 -0.29
CA LEU A 236 7.07 -18.46 -1.20
C LEU A 236 8.14 -17.38 -1.03
N LEU A 237 7.72 -16.12 -0.87
CA LEU A 237 8.62 -15.01 -0.61
C LEU A 237 9.27 -15.12 0.77
N PHE A 238 8.50 -15.45 1.81
CA PHE A 238 9.03 -15.74 3.14
C PHE A 238 10.11 -16.81 3.07
N ASP A 239 9.86 -17.93 2.39
CA ASP A 239 10.80 -19.05 2.22
C ASP A 239 12.08 -18.66 1.45
N ARG A 240 12.04 -17.58 0.66
CA ARG A 240 13.16 -17.09 -0.17
C ARG A 240 13.63 -15.68 0.22
N LEU A 241 13.31 -15.22 1.42
CA LEU A 241 13.54 -13.84 1.83
C LEU A 241 15.02 -13.44 1.77
N GLU A 242 15.93 -14.37 2.04
CA GLU A 242 17.38 -14.16 1.92
C GLU A 242 17.81 -13.72 0.51
N GLU A 243 17.19 -14.31 -0.52
CA GLU A 243 17.45 -13.99 -1.93
C GLU A 243 16.74 -12.69 -2.33
N ALA A 244 15.51 -12.48 -1.84
CA ALA A 244 14.77 -11.26 -2.08
C ALA A 244 15.54 -10.03 -1.56
N LEU A 245 16.07 -10.09 -0.34
CA LEU A 245 16.86 -9.01 0.27
C LEU A 245 18.16 -8.73 -0.50
N ARG A 246 18.85 -9.77 -1.01
CA ARG A 246 20.01 -9.56 -1.89
C ARG A 246 19.64 -8.78 -3.15
N ARG A 247 18.51 -9.14 -3.77
CA ARG A 247 18.03 -8.44 -4.98
C ARG A 247 17.64 -7.00 -4.68
N VAL A 248 16.96 -6.75 -3.56
CA VAL A 248 16.63 -5.39 -3.09
C VAL A 248 17.90 -4.54 -3.00
N THR A 249 18.95 -5.06 -2.35
CA THR A 249 20.22 -4.35 -2.24
C THR A 249 20.82 -4.05 -3.61
N VAL A 250 20.86 -5.03 -4.53
CA VAL A 250 21.39 -4.82 -5.90
C VAL A 250 20.62 -3.72 -6.63
N ILE A 251 19.29 -3.71 -6.60
CA ILE A 251 18.47 -2.69 -7.27
C ILE A 251 18.76 -1.30 -6.72
N LEU A 252 18.82 -1.16 -5.39
CA LEU A 252 19.03 0.14 -4.75
C LEU A 252 20.47 0.66 -4.96
N ASP A 253 21.46 -0.23 -4.92
CA ASP A 253 22.90 0.09 -5.05
C ASP A 253 23.28 0.42 -6.49
N GLU A 254 22.78 -0.33 -7.48
CA GLU A 254 23.12 -0.11 -8.90
C GLU A 254 22.34 1.05 -9.53
N CYS A 255 21.22 1.48 -8.93
CA CYS A 255 20.44 2.57 -9.48
C CYS A 255 21.19 3.90 -9.40
N VAL A 256 21.43 4.53 -10.55
CA VAL A 256 22.20 5.79 -10.67
C VAL A 256 21.39 7.07 -10.37
N CYS A 257 20.11 6.94 -9.99
CA CYS A 257 19.29 8.10 -9.66
C CYS A 257 19.79 8.82 -8.41
N LYS A 258 19.66 10.15 -8.40
CA LYS A 258 20.09 11.04 -7.30
C LYS A 258 18.94 11.66 -6.51
N ALA A 259 17.70 11.40 -6.92
CA ALA A 259 16.51 11.87 -6.23
C ALA A 259 16.39 11.20 -4.86
N LEU A 260 15.97 11.97 -3.84
CA LEU A 260 15.85 11.52 -2.45
C LEU A 260 14.86 10.35 -2.35
N GLU A 261 13.72 10.50 -3.02
CA GLU A 261 12.63 9.54 -3.12
C GLU A 261 12.95 8.34 -4.03
N GLY A 262 14.03 8.41 -4.80
CA GLY A 262 14.40 7.44 -5.82
C GLY A 262 13.66 7.67 -7.14
N CYS A 263 13.35 6.61 -7.88
CA CYS A 263 12.75 6.71 -9.20
C CYS A 263 11.93 5.46 -9.56
N PRO A 264 11.19 5.47 -10.69
CA PRO A 264 10.44 4.31 -11.17
C PRO A 264 11.24 3.02 -11.40
N ALA A 265 12.56 3.11 -11.49
CA ALA A 265 13.42 1.94 -11.65
C ALA A 265 13.87 1.30 -10.33
N CYS A 266 13.71 1.98 -9.18
CA CYS A 266 14.23 1.47 -7.90
C CYS A 266 13.22 1.47 -6.74
N THR A 267 12.46 2.54 -6.52
CA THR A 267 11.67 2.71 -5.28
C THR A 267 10.17 2.92 -5.50
N TYR A 268 9.73 3.33 -6.69
CA TYR A 268 8.31 3.62 -6.89
C TYR A 268 7.55 2.33 -7.18
N SER A 269 6.36 2.22 -6.58
CA SER A 269 5.37 1.20 -6.91
C SER A 269 4.15 1.82 -7.57
N TYR A 270 3.61 1.15 -8.58
CA TYR A 270 2.32 1.50 -9.19
C TYR A 270 1.13 1.12 -8.31
N GLN A 271 1.34 0.27 -7.31
CA GLN A 271 0.30 -0.21 -6.39
C GLN A 271 0.33 0.52 -5.03
N CYS A 272 1.24 1.50 -4.85
CA CYS A 272 1.31 2.30 -3.64
C CYS A 272 0.01 3.10 -3.44
N GLY A 273 -0.66 2.89 -2.31
CA GLY A 273 -1.88 3.63 -1.93
C GLY A 273 -1.63 5.12 -1.63
N ASN A 274 -0.39 5.46 -1.27
CA ASN A 274 -0.05 6.75 -0.66
C ASN A 274 0.77 7.61 -1.63
N ASN A 275 0.53 7.41 -2.93
CA ASN A 275 1.14 8.19 -4.02
C ASN A 275 2.69 8.25 -3.94
N ASN A 276 3.33 7.14 -3.57
CA ASN A 276 4.79 7.06 -3.45
C ASN A 276 5.40 8.13 -2.52
N THR A 277 4.70 8.47 -1.43
CA THR A 277 5.12 9.51 -0.48
C THR A 277 4.86 9.06 0.97
N PRO A 278 5.81 9.28 1.91
CA PRO A 278 7.21 9.64 1.67
C PRO A 278 8.00 8.44 1.14
N LEU A 279 9.09 8.68 0.42
CA LEU A 279 10.07 7.66 0.05
C LEU A 279 11.47 8.20 0.33
N PHE A 280 12.38 7.34 0.77
CA PHE A 280 13.78 7.69 0.98
C PHE A 280 14.70 6.55 0.56
N LYS A 281 15.32 6.67 -0.61
CA LYS A 281 16.15 5.63 -1.23
C LYS A 281 17.34 5.24 -0.35
N ASP A 282 18.11 6.22 0.12
CA ASP A 282 19.32 5.95 0.90
C ASP A 282 18.98 5.31 2.26
N GLY A 283 17.82 5.65 2.82
CA GLY A 283 17.27 4.99 4.00
C GLY A 283 16.99 3.51 3.77
N ALA A 284 16.31 3.17 2.67
CA ALA A 284 16.06 1.78 2.29
C ALA A 284 17.36 1.01 2.04
N LEU A 285 18.33 1.63 1.35
CA LEU A 285 19.62 1.02 1.04
C LEU A 285 20.44 0.76 2.30
N GLU A 286 20.48 1.72 3.25
CA GLU A 286 21.16 1.51 4.53
C GLU A 286 20.52 0.37 5.31
N ALA A 287 19.18 0.35 5.44
CA ALA A 287 18.47 -0.73 6.13
C ALA A 287 18.77 -2.09 5.49
N ALA A 288 18.71 -2.20 4.15
CA ALA A 288 19.04 -3.42 3.43
C ALA A 288 20.50 -3.87 3.66
N HIS A 289 21.46 -2.94 3.67
CA HIS A 289 22.85 -3.24 3.98
C HIS A 289 23.07 -3.69 5.43
N LEU A 290 22.38 -3.08 6.40
CA LEU A 290 22.44 -3.51 7.81
C LEU A 290 21.90 -4.93 7.97
N ILE A 291 20.80 -5.24 7.29
CA ILE A 291 20.24 -6.60 7.24
C ILE A 291 21.28 -7.58 6.70
N LEU A 292 21.83 -7.36 5.51
CA LEU A 292 22.81 -8.29 4.91
C LEU A 292 24.09 -8.46 5.76
N LYS A 293 24.44 -7.46 6.59
CA LYS A 293 25.57 -7.54 7.52
C LYS A 293 25.29 -8.36 8.78
N GLY A 294 24.06 -8.79 9.01
CA GLY A 294 23.72 -9.57 10.19
C GLY A 294 23.32 -8.74 11.41
N GLU A 295 22.90 -7.47 11.22
CA GLU A 295 22.42 -6.62 12.31
C GLU A 295 21.27 -7.33 13.03
N LYS A 296 21.42 -7.53 14.34
CA LYS A 296 20.44 -8.31 15.10
C LYS A 296 19.23 -7.46 15.43
N VAL A 297 18.08 -7.86 14.90
CA VAL A 297 16.79 -7.25 15.22
C VAL A 297 15.80 -8.35 15.57
N VAL A 298 15.28 -8.29 16.80
CA VAL A 298 14.28 -9.26 17.28
C VAL A 298 12.91 -8.62 17.14
N THR A 299 12.08 -9.22 16.28
CA THR A 299 10.65 -8.92 16.20
C THR A 299 9.91 -9.82 17.18
N ASP A 300 9.01 -9.24 17.98
CA ASP A 300 8.09 -10.02 18.82
C ASP A 300 7.08 -10.76 17.92
N SER A 301 6.61 -11.93 18.35
CA SER A 301 5.51 -12.65 17.71
C SER A 301 4.15 -11.93 17.82
N SER A 302 4.02 -11.01 18.77
CA SER A 302 2.85 -10.16 19.00
C SER A 302 3.30 -8.73 19.32
N PRO A 303 3.87 -7.99 18.35
CA PRO A 303 4.32 -6.63 18.57
C PRO A 303 3.12 -5.72 18.83
N GLU A 304 3.26 -4.79 19.77
CA GLU A 304 2.31 -3.69 19.92
C GLU A 304 2.44 -2.76 18.71
N LEU A 305 1.32 -2.51 18.02
CA LEU A 305 1.26 -1.58 16.91
C LEU A 305 1.11 -0.15 17.48
N THR A 306 2.21 0.43 17.92
CA THR A 306 2.25 1.75 18.57
C THR A 306 2.15 2.92 17.59
N GLU A 307 2.37 2.65 16.30
CA GLU A 307 2.31 3.65 15.24
C GLU A 307 1.23 3.28 14.22
N GLU A 308 0.63 4.31 13.62
CA GLU A 308 -0.34 4.12 12.55
C GLU A 308 0.37 3.74 11.24
N PRO A 309 -0.27 2.92 10.38
CA PRO A 309 0.26 2.66 9.06
C PRO A 309 0.31 3.95 8.26
N LEU A 310 1.19 3.98 7.26
CA LEU A 310 1.24 5.07 6.31
C LEU A 310 -0.12 5.25 5.61
N ILE A 311 -0.59 6.50 5.53
CA ILE A 311 -1.80 6.96 4.80
C ILE A 311 -1.39 7.71 3.53
#